data_AF-N6VZ26-F1
#
_entry.id   AF-N6VZ26-F1
#
_cell.length_a   1.000
_cell.length_b   1.000
_cell.length_c   1.000
_cell.angle_alpha   90.00
_cell.angle_beta   90.00
_cell.angle_gamma   90.00
#
_symmetry.space_group_name_H-M   'P 1'
#
loop_
_entity.id
_entity.type
_entity.pdbx_description
1 polymer ?
#
loop_
_entity_poly.entity_id
_entity_poly.type
_entity_poly.pdbx_seq_one_letter_code
_entity_poly.pdbx_strand_id
1 'polypeptide(L)'
;MKCPYCGGDCIDKDMVNLYLKSVEMFFKFQSDNELVKKYPPAGEIGECKKTFNRIYLCPYCKEPFKAYYNNGKAKIVCPNCKKTLLLPITNRSVC
;
A
#
# COMPACT_ATOMS: atom_id res chain seq x y z
N MET A 1 14.33 -4.99 -3.27
CA MET A 1 13.08 -5.46 -2.64
C MET A 1 12.71 -6.78 -3.31
N LYS A 2 12.20 -7.78 -2.57
CA LYS A 2 11.79 -9.07 -3.16
C LYS A 2 10.27 -9.20 -3.12
N CYS A 3 9.70 -9.86 -4.12
CA CYS A 3 8.27 -10.14 -4.17
C CYS A 3 7.85 -11.00 -2.95
N PRO A 4 6.85 -10.57 -2.15
CA PRO A 4 6.41 -11.31 -0.97
C PRO A 4 5.67 -12.62 -1.31
N TYR A 5 5.31 -12.84 -2.59
CA TYR A 5 4.67 -14.07 -3.06
C TYR A 5 5.69 -15.10 -3.56
N CYS A 6 6.60 -14.70 -4.45
CA CYS A 6 7.48 -15.64 -5.15
C CYS A 6 8.98 -15.43 -4.89
N GLY A 7 9.36 -14.42 -4.12
CA GLY A 7 10.77 -14.08 -3.85
C GLY A 7 11.53 -13.47 -5.04
N GLY A 8 10.90 -13.36 -6.21
CA GLY A 8 11.49 -12.81 -7.44
C GLY A 8 11.43 -11.28 -7.55
N ASP A 9 11.90 -10.76 -8.68
CA ASP A 9 11.93 -9.33 -9.03
C ASP A 9 10.61 -8.93 -9.74
N CYS A 10 9.51 -8.92 -8.98
CA CYS A 10 8.17 -8.50 -9.46
C CYS A 10 7.81 -7.08 -9.03
N ILE A 11 8.73 -6.37 -8.40
CA ILE A 11 8.50 -5.04 -7.82
C ILE A 11 9.11 -4.01 -8.74
N ASP A 12 8.28 -3.09 -9.20
CA ASP A 12 8.72 -1.99 -10.03
C ASP A 12 9.29 -0.87 -9.15
N LYS A 13 10.58 -0.57 -9.32
CA LYS A 13 11.30 0.43 -8.50
C LYS A 13 10.81 1.85 -8.78
N ASP A 14 10.38 2.14 -10.01
CA ASP A 14 9.83 3.44 -10.38
C ASP A 14 8.47 3.64 -9.71
N MET A 15 7.62 2.60 -9.67
CA MET A 15 6.37 2.64 -8.91
C MET A 15 6.60 2.81 -7.40
N VAL A 16 7.61 2.14 -6.83
CA VAL A 16 8.00 2.34 -5.42
C VAL A 16 8.34 3.80 -5.15
N ASN A 17 9.17 4.40 -6.01
CA ASN A 17 9.61 5.77 -5.83
C ASN A 17 8.47 6.78 -6.01
N LEU A 18 7.61 6.56 -7.01
CA LEU A 18 6.41 7.36 -7.24
C LEU A 18 5.48 7.30 -6.04
N TYR A 19 5.20 6.11 -5.52
CA TYR A 19 4.37 5.92 -4.34
C TYR A 19 4.93 6.64 -3.10
N LEU A 20 6.24 6.50 -2.83
CA LEU A 20 6.87 7.18 -1.70
C LEU A 20 6.75 8.69 -1.81
N LYS A 21 6.98 9.27 -3.00
CA LYS A 21 6.76 10.70 -3.26
C LYS A 21 5.30 11.10 -3.04
N SER A 22 4.33 10.29 -3.49
CA SER A 22 2.91 10.56 -3.26
C SER A 22 2.57 10.55 -1.77
N VAL A 23 3.15 9.63 -0.98
CA VAL A 23 2.96 9.59 0.47
C VAL A 23 3.63 10.78 1.18
N GLU A 24 4.82 11.19 0.74
CA GLU A 24 5.47 12.41 1.25
C GLU A 24 4.62 13.65 0.99
N MET A 25 4.06 13.79 -0.22
CA MET A 25 3.12 14.86 -0.55
C MET A 25 1.86 14.77 0.31
N PHE A 26 1.32 13.58 0.53
CA PHE A 26 0.16 13.36 1.38
C PHE A 26 0.37 13.86 2.81
N PHE A 27 1.55 13.61 3.39
CA PHE A 27 1.89 14.15 4.71
C PHE A 27 2.15 15.66 4.68
N LYS A 28 2.76 16.18 3.61
CA LYS A 28 3.10 17.60 3.47
C LYS A 28 1.88 18.51 3.23
N PHE A 29 0.89 18.02 2.49
CA PHE A 29 -0.29 18.78 2.07
C PHE A 29 -1.55 18.37 2.85
N GLN A 30 -1.43 17.82 4.07
CA GLN A 30 -2.54 17.34 4.90
C GLN A 30 -3.75 18.30 4.85
N SER A 31 -4.73 17.95 4.01
CA SER A 31 -6.02 18.64 3.93
C SER A 31 -6.90 18.21 5.09
N ASP A 32 -7.89 19.04 5.42
CA ASP A 32 -8.65 19.00 6.69
C ASP A 32 -9.45 17.73 7.01
N ASN A 33 -9.38 16.68 6.18
CA ASN A 33 -10.16 15.45 6.30
C ASN A 33 -9.61 14.49 7.39
N GLU A 34 -10.29 14.41 8.54
CA GLU A 34 -9.87 13.63 9.73
C GLU A 34 -9.58 12.14 9.49
N LEU A 35 -10.31 11.47 8.59
CA LEU A 35 -10.10 10.05 8.29
C LEU A 35 -8.82 9.79 7.49
N VAL A 36 -8.41 10.77 6.69
CA VAL A 36 -7.20 10.74 5.85
C VAL A 36 -5.98 11.23 6.65
N LYS A 37 -6.20 12.06 7.68
CA LYS A 37 -5.15 12.56 8.61
C LYS A 37 -4.39 11.45 9.36
N LYS A 38 -4.98 10.27 9.59
CA LYS A 38 -4.42 9.30 10.56
C LYS A 38 -3.52 8.21 9.98
N TYR A 39 -3.76 7.76 8.74
CA TYR A 39 -3.01 6.66 8.13
C TYR A 39 -2.84 6.86 6.61
N PRO A 40 -1.62 6.71 6.06
CA PRO A 40 -1.40 6.79 4.62
C PRO A 40 -2.04 5.58 3.91
N PRO A 41 -2.47 5.75 2.65
CA PRO A 41 -2.94 4.64 1.84
C PRO A 41 -1.79 3.68 1.50
N ALA A 42 -2.07 2.38 1.43
CA ALA A 42 -1.13 1.39 0.92
C ALA A 42 -0.91 1.60 -0.58
N GLY A 43 0.35 1.57 -1.01
CA GLY A 43 0.74 1.77 -2.40
C GLY A 43 0.90 0.48 -3.14
N GLU A 44 0.26 0.36 -4.30
CA GLU A 44 0.53 -0.72 -5.24
C GLU A 44 1.87 -0.46 -5.95
N ILE A 45 2.80 -1.40 -5.82
CA ILE A 45 4.17 -1.29 -6.36
C ILE A 45 4.47 -2.38 -7.39
N GLY A 46 3.43 -3.08 -7.83
CA GLY A 46 3.52 -4.14 -8.81
C GLY A 46 2.61 -5.32 -8.51
N GLU A 47 2.69 -6.30 -9.38
CA GLU A 47 1.91 -7.54 -9.32
C GLU A 47 2.85 -8.74 -9.46
N CYS A 48 2.62 -9.78 -8.67
CA CYS A 48 3.38 -11.01 -8.82
C CYS A 48 2.94 -11.77 -10.07
N LYS A 49 3.83 -11.89 -11.08
CA LYS A 49 3.58 -12.66 -12.31
C LYS A 49 3.21 -14.14 -12.11
N LYS A 50 3.53 -14.74 -10.94
CA LYS A 50 3.21 -16.15 -10.65
C LYS A 50 1.81 -16.33 -10.08
N THR A 51 1.37 -15.41 -9.22
CA THR A 51 0.10 -15.54 -8.49
C THR A 51 -0.93 -14.52 -8.93
N PHE A 52 -0.57 -13.61 -9.85
CA PHE A 52 -1.39 -12.47 -10.31
C PHE A 52 -1.94 -11.63 -9.15
N ASN A 53 -1.20 -11.62 -8.03
CA ASN A 53 -1.60 -10.91 -6.83
C ASN A 53 -0.83 -9.62 -6.71
N ARG A 54 -1.55 -8.56 -6.35
CA ARG A 54 -0.98 -7.23 -6.12
C ARG A 54 -0.04 -7.23 -4.92
N ILE A 55 1.00 -6.41 -5.04
CA ILE A 55 2.04 -6.21 -4.03
C ILE A 55 1.87 -4.79 -3.49
N TYR A 56 1.69 -4.69 -2.18
CA TYR A 56 1.63 -3.40 -1.51
C TYR A 56 2.94 -3.06 -0.82
N LEU A 57 3.27 -1.78 -0.77
CA LEU A 57 4.39 -1.25 -0.01
C LEU A 57 3.88 -0.53 1.24
N CYS A 58 4.52 -0.80 2.37
CA CYS A 58 4.32 -0.01 3.57
C CYS A 58 5.23 1.23 3.52
N PRO A 59 4.71 2.46 3.62
CA PRO A 59 5.54 3.66 3.57
C PRO A 59 6.37 3.85 4.85
N TYR A 60 5.99 3.19 5.95
CA TYR A 60 6.69 3.30 7.23
C TYR A 60 7.96 2.43 7.30
N CYS A 61 7.84 1.14 7.00
CA CYS A 61 9.00 0.23 7.00
C CYS A 61 9.65 0.09 5.62
N LYS A 62 9.05 0.65 4.56
CA LYS A 62 9.50 0.51 3.16
C LYS A 62 9.66 -0.95 2.76
N GLU A 63 8.81 -1.82 3.30
CA GLU A 63 8.82 -3.24 2.95
C GLU A 63 7.57 -3.63 2.16
N PRO A 64 7.74 -4.49 1.13
CA PRO A 64 6.64 -5.03 0.38
C PRO A 64 5.92 -6.11 1.18
N PHE A 65 4.59 -6.14 1.08
CA PHE A 65 3.76 -7.16 1.71
C PHE A 65 2.60 -7.55 0.77
N LYS A 66 1.97 -8.68 1.07
CA LYS A 66 0.88 -9.22 0.26
C LYS A 66 -0.37 -8.34 0.40
N ALA A 67 -1.07 -8.08 -0.70
CA ALA A 67 -2.36 -7.41 -0.66
C ALA A 67 -3.38 -8.30 0.07
N TYR A 68 -3.97 -7.78 1.14
CA TYR A 68 -5.04 -8.45 1.88
C TYR A 68 -6.30 -7.60 1.78
N TYR A 69 -7.28 -8.09 1.02
CA TYR A 69 -8.61 -7.51 0.95
C TYR A 69 -9.50 -8.21 1.96
N ASN A 70 -9.78 -7.56 3.09
CA ASN A 70 -10.86 -8.00 3.96
C ASN A 70 -12.12 -7.23 3.55
N ASN A 71 -13.09 -7.93 2.96
CA ASN A 71 -14.39 -7.37 2.58
C ASN A 71 -14.97 -6.57 3.77
N GLY A 72 -15.10 -5.25 3.60
CA GLY A 72 -15.66 -4.34 4.60
C GLY A 72 -14.65 -3.59 5.49
N LYS A 73 -13.34 -3.89 5.46
CA LYS A 73 -12.34 -3.16 6.26
C LYS A 73 -11.46 -2.28 5.38
N ALA A 74 -11.70 -0.96 5.43
CA ALA A 74 -10.87 0.04 4.75
C ALA A 74 -9.46 0.23 5.36
N LYS A 75 -9.13 -0.52 6.42
CA LYS A 75 -7.86 -0.44 7.17
C LYS A 75 -7.16 -1.79 7.10
N ILE A 76 -5.87 -1.77 6.80
CA ILE A 76 -5.00 -2.94 6.86
C ILE A 76 -3.91 -2.69 7.89
N VAL A 77 -3.43 -3.76 8.52
CA VAL A 77 -2.27 -3.69 9.39
C VAL A 77 -1.09 -4.26 8.64
N CYS A 78 0.00 -3.49 8.55
CA CYS A 78 1.23 -3.97 7.95
C CYS A 78 1.78 -5.14 8.79
N PRO A 79 2.04 -6.32 8.20
CA PRO A 79 2.53 -7.49 8.95
C PRO A 79 3.92 -7.25 9.57
N ASN A 80 4.73 -6.36 8.98
CA ASN A 80 6.11 -6.15 9.42
C ASN A 80 6.20 -5.13 10.56
N CYS A 81 5.59 -3.96 10.40
CA CYS A 81 5.68 -2.88 11.39
C CYS A 81 4.44 -2.71 12.28
N LYS A 82 3.39 -3.53 12.08
CA LYS A 82 2.10 -3.47 12.79
C LYS A 82 1.39 -2.11 12.72
N LYS A 83 1.82 -1.21 11.82
CA LYS A 83 1.16 0.07 11.59
C LYS A 83 -0.07 -0.11 10.72
N THR A 84 -1.10 0.68 11.01
CA THR A 84 -2.33 0.70 10.22
C THR A 84 -2.14 1.56 8.98
N LEU A 85 -2.60 1.07 7.84
CA LEU A 85 -2.64 1.73 6.54
C LEU A 85 -4.07 1.69 6.01
N LEU A 86 -4.42 2.60 5.11
CA LEU A 86 -5.71 2.57 4.43
C LEU A 86 -5.61 1.74 3.15
N LEU A 87 -6.65 0.96 2.83
CA LEU A 87 -6.79 0.44 1.47
C LEU A 87 -7.08 1.60 0.52
N PRO A 88 -6.50 1.60 -0.70
CA PRO A 88 -6.84 2.60 -1.70
C PRO A 88 -8.34 2.54 -2.03
N ILE A 89 -8.97 3.72 -2.11
CA ILE A 89 -10.42 3.94 -2.24
C ILE A 89 -10.99 3.34 -3.53
N THR A 90 -10.16 3.08 -4.55
CA THR A 90 -10.56 2.41 -5.80
C THR A 90 -11.15 1.02 -5.62
N ASN A 91 -11.00 0.39 -4.45
CA ASN A 91 -11.66 -0.88 -4.09
C ASN A 91 -12.85 -0.71 -3.12
N ARG A 92 -13.26 0.52 -2.79
CA ARG A 92 -14.60 0.74 -2.23
C ARG A 92 -15.56 0.67 -3.41
N SER A 93 -16.18 -0.48 -3.60
CA SER A 93 -17.44 -0.57 -4.32
C SER A 93 -18.37 0.51 -3.74
N VAL A 94 -18.50 1.62 -4.47
CA VAL A 94 -19.56 2.59 -4.26
C VAL A 94 -20.80 1.83 -4.74
N CYS A 95 -21.53 1.25 -3.78
CA CYS A 95 -22.89 0.78 -4.03
C CYS A 95 -23.80 1.97 -4.32
#